data_AF-A0A7K0Q4E6-F1
#
_entry.id   AF-A0A7K0Q4E6-F1
#
_cell.length_a   1.000
_cell.length_b   1.000
_cell.length_c   1.000
_cell.angle_alpha   90.00
_cell.angle_beta   90.00
_cell.angle_gamma   90.00
#
_symmetry.space_group_name_H-M   'P 1'
#
loop_
_entity.id
_entity.type
_entity.pdbx_description
1 polymer ?
#
loop_
_entity_poly.entity_id
_entity_poly.type
_entity_poly.pdbx_seq_one_letter_code
_entity_poly.pdbx_strand_id
1 'polypeptide(L)'
;FSKLLRACGEVEGLERVRFTSPHPGEFTDDVIEAMATTPNVMHQLHMPLQSGSNEILRAMRRSYRQDKYLGIIKKVRAAMPDAAITTDIIVGFPGETEEDFLQTMHVVQEARFTMAYTFLYSPRPGTEAADMPDQIPHAVKQDRYERLVAVGNQIAWEENLKQVGKVVEVLVAQGEGRKDGDTDRVSGRTPDYRLVHVTVDPHQPRPRPGDVVTAVVTQAAPFHLVTDTLLTVRRTKAGDLSELPPQTPGVSLGMPSIRVGQA
;
A
#
# COMPACT_ATOMS: atom_id res chain seq x y z
N PHE A 1 10.13 -14.07 -11.91
CA PHE A 1 8.95 -13.29 -11.48
C PHE A 1 8.33 -12.49 -12.63
N SER A 2 9.11 -11.68 -13.36
CA SER A 2 8.66 -10.96 -14.58
C SER A 2 7.84 -11.80 -15.58
N LYS A 3 8.25 -13.05 -15.86
CA LYS A 3 7.48 -13.99 -16.70
C LYS A 3 6.06 -14.25 -16.19
N LEU A 4 5.88 -14.32 -14.87
CA LEU A 4 4.57 -14.50 -14.25
C LEU A 4 3.72 -13.23 -14.42
N LEU A 5 4.31 -12.05 -14.22
CA LEU A 5 3.60 -10.78 -14.47
C LEU A 5 3.07 -10.72 -15.90
N ARG A 6 3.93 -11.00 -16.90
CA ARG A 6 3.51 -11.03 -18.31
C ARG A 6 2.44 -12.09 -18.58
N ALA A 7 2.59 -13.29 -18.01
CA ALA A 7 1.59 -14.35 -18.16
C ALA A 7 0.23 -13.97 -17.56
N CYS A 8 0.19 -13.20 -16.46
CA CYS A 8 -1.06 -12.67 -15.93
C CYS A 8 -1.78 -11.76 -16.93
N GLY A 9 -1.03 -11.02 -17.77
CA GLY A 9 -1.58 -10.15 -18.82
C GLY A 9 -2.42 -10.89 -19.86
N GLU A 10 -2.18 -12.19 -20.04
CA GLU A 10 -2.87 -13.05 -21.02
C GLU A 10 -4.11 -13.74 -20.44
N VAL A 11 -4.39 -13.58 -19.13
CA VAL A 11 -5.52 -14.25 -18.47
C VAL A 11 -6.81 -13.45 -18.72
N GLU A 12 -7.71 -14.02 -19.51
CA GLU A 12 -9.03 -13.42 -19.79
C GLU A 12 -9.81 -13.16 -18.49
N GLY A 13 -10.29 -11.92 -18.34
CA GLY A 13 -11.08 -11.48 -17.17
C GLY A 13 -10.26 -11.09 -15.94
N LEU A 14 -8.93 -11.22 -15.96
CA LEU A 14 -8.05 -10.73 -14.88
C LEU A 14 -7.74 -9.24 -15.10
N GLU A 15 -8.53 -8.35 -14.50
CA GLU A 15 -8.43 -6.91 -14.76
C GLU A 15 -7.31 -6.18 -14.00
N ARG A 16 -7.02 -6.58 -12.74
CA ARG A 16 -6.01 -5.89 -11.90
C ARG A 16 -5.17 -6.88 -11.12
N VAL A 17 -3.86 -6.78 -11.29
CA VAL A 17 -2.82 -7.56 -10.62
C VAL A 17 -1.92 -6.60 -9.85
N ARG A 18 -1.72 -6.91 -8.59
CA ARG A 18 -0.78 -6.24 -7.70
C ARG A 18 0.00 -7.31 -6.94
N PHE A 19 1.19 -6.94 -6.51
CA PHE A 19 1.99 -7.75 -5.61
C PHE A 19 2.63 -6.83 -4.57
N THR A 20 2.86 -7.36 -3.39
CA THR A 20 3.39 -6.62 -2.26
C THR A 20 4.69 -7.23 -1.79
N SER A 21 5.54 -6.38 -1.21
CA SER A 21 6.76 -6.78 -0.52
C SER A 21 7.79 -7.52 -1.39
N PRO A 22 8.08 -7.08 -2.65
CA PRO A 22 9.24 -7.59 -3.35
C PRO A 22 10.51 -7.20 -2.59
N HIS A 23 11.45 -8.13 -2.51
CA HIS A 23 12.75 -7.84 -1.93
C HIS A 23 13.55 -6.92 -2.88
N PRO A 24 14.12 -5.77 -2.44
CA PRO A 24 14.83 -4.84 -3.33
C PRO A 24 15.98 -5.48 -4.12
N GLY A 25 16.58 -6.55 -3.57
CA GLY A 25 17.61 -7.33 -4.26
C GLY A 25 17.11 -8.08 -5.51
N GLU A 26 15.82 -8.41 -5.57
CA GLU A 26 15.19 -9.22 -6.63
C GLU A 26 14.39 -8.38 -7.63
N PHE A 27 14.32 -7.07 -7.40
CA PHE A 27 13.58 -6.13 -8.24
C PHE A 27 14.47 -5.64 -9.40
N THR A 28 14.53 -6.47 -10.44
CA THR A 28 15.40 -6.26 -11.61
C THR A 28 14.75 -5.38 -12.68
N ASP A 29 15.54 -4.93 -13.65
CA ASP A 29 15.06 -4.12 -14.78
C ASP A 29 13.98 -4.86 -15.60
N ASP A 30 14.09 -6.19 -15.76
CA ASP A 30 13.07 -7.02 -16.41
C ASP A 30 11.74 -7.09 -15.61
N VAL A 31 11.79 -6.97 -14.27
CA VAL A 31 10.57 -6.84 -13.45
C VAL A 31 9.94 -5.46 -13.66
N ILE A 32 10.74 -4.39 -13.70
CA ILE A 32 10.26 -3.03 -13.96
C ILE A 32 9.60 -2.94 -15.33
N GLU A 33 10.24 -3.48 -16.36
CA GLU A 33 9.69 -3.52 -17.72
C GLU A 33 8.38 -4.33 -17.75
N ALA A 34 8.36 -5.52 -17.14
CA ALA A 34 7.15 -6.33 -17.09
C ALA A 34 5.99 -5.60 -16.41
N MET A 35 6.24 -4.84 -15.35
CA MET A 35 5.19 -4.02 -14.72
C MET A 35 4.71 -2.90 -15.66
N ALA A 36 5.63 -2.20 -16.33
CA ALA A 36 5.29 -1.05 -17.16
C ALA A 36 4.53 -1.43 -18.45
N THR A 37 4.76 -2.63 -18.99
CA THR A 37 4.19 -3.04 -20.28
C THR A 37 3.01 -3.99 -20.17
N THR A 38 2.76 -4.59 -19.01
CA THR A 38 1.68 -5.59 -18.86
C THR A 38 0.38 -4.89 -18.43
N PRO A 39 -0.68 -4.88 -19.26
CA PRO A 39 -1.84 -3.99 -19.08
C PRO A 39 -2.60 -4.14 -17.76
N ASN A 40 -2.68 -5.36 -17.22
CA ASN A 40 -3.38 -5.62 -15.97
C ASN A 40 -2.47 -5.57 -14.73
N VAL A 41 -1.17 -5.32 -14.88
CA VAL A 41 -0.27 -5.12 -13.74
C VAL A 41 -0.30 -3.64 -13.36
N MET A 42 -0.79 -3.36 -12.16
CA MET A 42 -0.99 -1.97 -11.74
C MET A 42 0.34 -1.34 -11.31
N HIS A 43 0.51 -0.05 -11.63
CA HIS A 43 1.67 0.76 -11.25
C HIS A 43 1.65 1.10 -9.74
N GLN A 44 1.75 0.06 -8.92
CA GLN A 44 1.79 0.14 -7.47
C GLN A 44 2.94 -0.75 -6.98
N LEU A 45 3.81 -0.17 -6.16
CA LEU A 45 4.97 -0.85 -5.61
C LEU A 45 5.02 -0.63 -4.10
N HIS A 46 4.73 -1.68 -3.33
CA HIS A 46 4.99 -1.67 -1.90
C HIS A 46 6.34 -2.33 -1.62
N MET A 47 7.41 -1.54 -1.49
CA MET A 47 8.78 -2.03 -1.34
C MET A 47 9.37 -1.61 0.01
N PRO A 48 9.47 -2.53 1.00
CA PRO A 48 9.90 -2.20 2.35
C PRO A 48 11.34 -1.69 2.41
N LEU A 49 11.54 -0.44 2.84
CA LEU A 49 12.84 0.18 3.08
C LEU A 49 13.44 -0.29 4.41
N GLN A 50 12.63 -0.31 5.47
CA GLN A 50 12.99 -0.57 6.87
C GLN A 50 13.79 0.56 7.53
N SER A 51 14.91 0.98 6.96
CA SER A 51 15.69 2.15 7.39
C SER A 51 16.40 2.78 6.19
N GLY A 52 16.64 4.09 6.21
CA GLY A 52 17.46 4.75 5.19
C GLY A 52 18.96 4.73 5.49
N SER A 53 19.38 4.33 6.70
CA SER A 53 20.80 4.23 7.05
C SER A 53 21.41 2.90 6.59
N ASN A 54 22.57 2.97 5.95
CA ASN A 54 23.34 1.79 5.56
C ASN A 54 23.82 0.96 6.77
N GLU A 55 24.15 1.60 7.89
CA GLU A 55 24.58 0.90 9.11
C GLU A 55 23.42 0.16 9.76
N ILE A 56 22.26 0.80 9.87
CA ILE A 56 21.06 0.16 10.42
C ILE A 56 20.54 -0.93 9.49
N LEU A 57 20.58 -0.73 8.17
CA LEU A 57 20.26 -1.79 7.20
C LEU A 57 21.22 -2.99 7.32
N ARG A 58 22.51 -2.79 7.61
CA ARG A 58 23.45 -3.88 7.92
C ARG A 58 23.06 -4.61 9.19
N ALA A 59 22.78 -3.88 10.27
CA ALA A 59 22.38 -4.45 11.56
C ALA A 59 21.06 -5.23 11.46
N MET A 60 20.13 -4.79 10.61
CA MET A 60 18.90 -5.49 10.24
C MET A 60 19.10 -6.66 9.25
N ARG A 61 20.34 -6.99 8.88
CA ARG A 61 20.71 -8.04 7.92
C ARG A 61 20.08 -7.87 6.54
N ARG A 62 19.85 -6.63 6.11
CA ARG A 62 19.40 -6.34 4.75
C ARG A 62 20.58 -6.43 3.79
N SER A 63 20.37 -6.98 2.60
CA SER A 63 21.39 -7.12 1.56
C SER A 63 21.46 -5.94 0.58
N TYR A 64 20.60 -4.92 0.77
CA TYR A 64 20.56 -3.70 -0.03
C TYR A 64 20.94 -2.48 0.83
N ARG A 65 21.36 -1.41 0.14
CA ARG A 65 21.79 -0.14 0.73
C ARG A 65 21.03 1.01 0.10
N GLN A 66 21.14 2.19 0.70
CA GLN A 66 20.43 3.41 0.31
C GLN A 66 20.48 3.66 -1.21
N ASP A 67 21.67 3.70 -1.80
CA ASP A 67 21.87 3.97 -3.23
C ASP A 67 21.15 2.98 -4.14
N LYS A 68 21.19 1.68 -3.80
CA LYS A 68 20.50 0.65 -4.57
C LYS A 68 18.99 0.85 -4.49
N TYR A 69 18.48 1.15 -3.30
CA TYR A 69 17.04 1.36 -3.09
C TYR A 69 16.54 2.59 -3.86
N LEU A 70 17.20 3.74 -3.72
CA LEU A 70 16.87 4.97 -4.46
C LEU A 70 17.07 4.80 -5.97
N GLY A 71 18.10 4.04 -6.39
CA GLY A 71 18.32 3.69 -7.79
C GLY A 71 17.15 2.91 -8.41
N ILE A 72 16.59 1.95 -7.66
CA ILE A 72 15.38 1.22 -8.10
C ILE A 72 14.20 2.19 -8.24
N ILE A 73 13.97 3.04 -7.24
CA ILE A 73 12.89 4.05 -7.30
C ILE A 73 13.02 4.94 -8.52
N LYS A 74 14.23 5.41 -8.82
CA LYS A 74 14.50 6.24 -10.00
C LYS A 74 14.14 5.52 -11.29
N LYS A 75 14.51 4.24 -11.43
CA LYS A 75 14.17 3.42 -12.61
C LYS A 75 12.66 3.20 -12.73
N VAL A 76 12.00 2.89 -11.61
CA VAL A 76 10.53 2.74 -11.55
C VAL A 76 9.83 4.01 -12.01
N ARG A 77 10.20 5.18 -11.48
CA ARG A 77 9.59 6.46 -11.86
C ARG A 77 9.91 6.85 -13.31
N ALA A 78 11.04 6.42 -13.86
CA ALA A 78 11.35 6.65 -15.27
C ALA A 78 10.48 5.79 -16.21
N ALA A 79 10.23 4.53 -15.86
CA ALA A 79 9.40 3.62 -16.65
C ALA A 79 7.90 3.82 -16.44
N MET A 80 7.49 4.16 -15.21
CA MET A 80 6.10 4.33 -14.76
C MET A 80 6.00 5.62 -13.93
N PRO A 81 5.93 6.80 -14.56
CA PRO A 81 5.93 8.10 -13.87
C PRO A 81 4.76 8.31 -12.89
N ASP A 82 3.68 7.57 -13.09
CA ASP A 82 2.46 7.55 -12.28
C ASP A 82 2.50 6.52 -11.13
N ALA A 83 3.57 5.74 -11.00
CA ALA A 83 3.64 4.67 -10.01
C ALA A 83 3.50 5.18 -8.56
N ALA A 84 2.57 4.59 -7.82
CA ALA A 84 2.43 4.78 -6.39
C ALA A 84 3.39 3.87 -5.63
N ILE A 85 4.34 4.46 -4.91
CA ILE A 85 5.33 3.72 -4.15
C ILE A 85 5.03 3.86 -2.66
N THR A 86 4.88 2.73 -1.98
CA THR A 86 4.70 2.66 -0.53
C THR A 86 5.80 1.82 0.12
N THR A 87 6.01 2.02 1.42
CA THR A 87 7.10 1.36 2.16
C THR A 87 6.72 1.09 3.61
N ASP A 88 7.49 0.22 4.26
CA ASP A 88 7.57 0.09 5.71
C ASP A 88 8.88 0.69 6.22
N ILE A 89 8.83 1.33 7.39
CA ILE A 89 9.99 1.91 8.09
C ILE A 89 9.90 1.56 9.57
N ILE A 90 11.02 1.15 10.17
CA ILE A 90 11.16 0.90 11.60
C ILE A 90 12.08 1.98 12.17
N VAL A 91 11.59 2.68 13.19
CA VAL A 91 12.32 3.75 13.90
C VAL A 91 12.80 3.24 15.26
N GLY A 92 14.02 3.62 15.63
CA GLY A 92 14.58 3.31 16.94
C GLY A 92 15.08 1.88 17.06
N PHE A 93 15.56 1.30 15.96
CA PHE A 93 16.28 0.03 15.99
C PHE A 93 17.51 0.13 16.91
N PRO A 94 17.93 -0.94 17.60
CA PRO A 94 19.09 -0.89 18.48
C PRO A 94 20.34 -0.37 17.74
N GLY A 95 21.03 0.61 18.33
CA GLY A 95 22.18 1.30 17.74
C GLY A 95 21.84 2.48 16.82
N GLU A 96 20.56 2.79 16.56
CA GLU A 96 20.17 3.92 15.69
C GLU A 96 20.55 5.28 16.29
N THR A 97 21.50 5.96 15.63
CA THR A 97 21.91 7.32 15.97
C THR A 97 20.99 8.37 15.33
N GLU A 98 21.15 9.65 15.71
CA GLU A 98 20.41 10.74 15.07
C GLU A 98 20.82 10.89 13.58
N GLU A 99 22.09 10.68 13.25
CA GLU A 99 22.56 10.71 11.87
C GLU A 99 21.90 9.61 11.03
N ASP A 100 21.77 8.40 11.57
CA ASP A 100 21.07 7.29 10.91
C ASP A 100 19.59 7.60 10.66
N PHE A 101 18.95 8.25 11.64
CA PHE A 101 17.57 8.70 11.51
C PHE A 101 17.44 9.77 10.42
N LEU A 102 18.36 10.74 10.36
CA LEU A 102 18.37 11.76 9.30
C LEU A 102 18.61 11.16 7.91
N GLN A 103 19.40 10.08 7.79
CA GLN A 103 19.49 9.31 6.53
C GLN A 103 18.15 8.68 6.14
N THR A 104 17.36 8.22 7.11
CA THR A 104 16.00 7.73 6.87
C THR A 104 15.07 8.85 6.38
N MET A 105 15.15 10.03 7.01
CA MET A 105 14.40 11.22 6.56
C MET A 105 14.76 11.61 5.12
N HIS A 106 16.06 11.60 4.79
CA HIS A 106 16.55 11.90 3.44
C HIS A 106 15.95 10.95 2.40
N VAL A 107 15.99 9.63 2.65
CA VAL A 107 15.41 8.65 1.72
C VAL A 107 13.90 8.86 1.54
N VAL A 108 13.16 9.17 2.60
CA VAL A 108 11.71 9.43 2.49
C VAL A 108 11.43 10.66 1.63
N GLN A 109 12.21 11.73 1.78
CA GLN A 109 12.10 12.94 0.97
C GLN A 109 12.43 12.70 -0.51
N GLU A 110 13.52 11.98 -0.79
CA GLU A 110 13.93 11.64 -2.16
C GLU A 110 12.97 10.66 -2.84
N ALA A 111 12.54 9.63 -2.10
CA ALA A 111 11.67 8.58 -2.62
C ALA A 111 10.26 9.07 -2.90
N ARG A 112 9.79 10.09 -2.16
CA ARG A 112 8.44 10.67 -2.24
C ARG A 112 7.33 9.62 -2.19
N PHE A 113 7.34 8.80 -1.14
CA PHE A 113 6.35 7.73 -0.97
C PHE A 113 4.93 8.27 -0.91
N THR A 114 4.00 7.58 -1.57
CA THR A 114 2.57 7.91 -1.46
C THR A 114 1.98 7.48 -0.11
N MET A 115 2.65 6.55 0.58
CA MET A 115 2.40 6.18 1.97
C MET A 115 3.62 5.48 2.57
N ALA A 116 3.96 5.79 3.81
CA ALA A 116 4.99 5.07 4.57
C ALA A 116 4.37 4.53 5.87
N TYR A 117 4.33 3.21 6.01
CA TYR A 117 3.96 2.56 7.25
C TYR A 117 5.14 2.65 8.22
N THR A 118 4.98 3.44 9.26
CA THR A 118 6.04 3.68 10.23
C THR A 118 5.74 2.91 11.51
N PHE A 119 6.74 2.20 12.02
CA PHE A 119 6.65 1.40 13.23
C PHE A 119 7.76 1.82 14.21
N LEU A 120 7.42 1.87 15.50
CA LEU A 120 8.43 1.91 16.55
C LEU A 120 9.02 0.50 16.71
N TYR A 121 10.34 0.40 16.78
CA TYR A 121 10.98 -0.86 17.15
C TYR A 121 10.50 -1.30 18.54
N SER A 122 10.07 -2.55 18.62
CA SER A 122 9.65 -3.21 19.85
C SER A 122 10.35 -4.56 19.94
N PRO A 123 11.15 -4.81 21.00
CA PRO A 123 11.90 -6.04 21.13
C PRO A 123 10.94 -7.23 21.23
N ARG A 124 11.22 -8.28 20.45
CA ARG A 124 10.47 -9.54 20.48
C ARG A 124 11.35 -10.63 21.08
N PRO A 125 10.88 -11.34 22.12
CA PRO A 125 11.65 -12.43 22.72
C PRO A 125 12.16 -13.44 21.67
N GLY A 126 13.42 -13.85 21.80
CA GLY A 126 14.05 -14.82 20.88
C GLY A 126 14.59 -14.22 19.58
N THR A 127 14.62 -12.89 19.43
CA THR A 127 15.26 -12.22 18.29
C THR A 127 16.59 -11.61 18.70
N GLU A 128 17.60 -11.69 17.83
CA GLU A 128 18.93 -11.10 18.09
C GLU A 128 18.89 -9.61 18.38
N ALA A 129 17.98 -8.88 17.74
CA ALA A 129 17.78 -7.46 17.98
C ALA A 129 17.24 -7.17 19.41
N ALA A 130 16.56 -8.12 20.05
CA ALA A 130 16.09 -7.94 21.43
C ALA A 130 17.25 -7.96 22.43
N ASP A 131 18.32 -8.71 22.12
CA ASP A 131 19.48 -8.89 22.99
C ASP A 131 20.63 -7.90 22.68
N MET A 132 20.47 -7.03 21.66
CA MET A 132 21.44 -5.98 21.35
C MET A 132 21.54 -4.97 22.49
N PRO A 133 22.75 -4.54 22.90
CA PRO A 133 22.94 -3.68 24.07
C PRO A 133 22.44 -2.24 23.86
N ASP A 134 22.52 -1.72 22.63
CA ASP A 134 22.27 -0.31 22.30
C ASP A 134 20.78 0.00 22.06
N GLN A 135 19.91 -0.44 22.97
CA GLN A 135 18.47 -0.16 22.88
C GLN A 135 18.19 1.33 22.99
N ILE A 136 17.31 1.85 22.12
CA ILE A 136 16.96 3.26 22.09
C ILE A 136 15.82 3.58 23.10
N PRO A 137 15.98 4.59 23.98
CA PRO A 137 14.94 5.01 24.91
C PRO A 137 13.62 5.35 24.19
N HIS A 138 12.49 4.97 24.79
CA HIS A 138 11.16 5.17 24.18
C HIS A 138 10.90 6.62 23.75
N ALA A 139 11.26 7.60 24.59
CA ALA A 139 11.07 9.02 24.27
C ALA A 139 11.79 9.45 22.98
N VAL A 140 13.00 8.93 22.74
CA VAL A 140 13.76 9.21 21.51
C VAL A 140 13.11 8.53 20.30
N LYS A 141 12.65 7.28 20.45
CA LYS A 141 11.94 6.59 19.35
C LYS A 141 10.64 7.31 18.99
N GLN A 142 9.92 7.81 19.99
CA GLN A 142 8.67 8.56 19.82
C GLN A 142 8.90 9.89 19.10
N ASP A 143 9.90 10.68 19.51
CA ASP A 143 10.27 11.94 18.82
C ASP A 143 10.56 11.70 17.33
N ARG A 144 11.43 10.73 17.04
CA ARG A 144 11.80 10.37 15.67
C ARG A 144 10.60 9.89 14.86
N TYR A 145 9.74 9.07 15.46
CA TYR A 145 8.51 8.60 14.84
C TYR A 145 7.60 9.77 14.45
N GLU A 146 7.36 10.72 15.35
CA GLU A 146 6.49 11.86 15.09
C GLU A 146 7.04 12.75 13.97
N ARG A 147 8.35 13.01 13.98
CA ARG A 147 9.05 13.77 12.92
C ARG A 147 8.94 13.08 11.56
N LEU A 148 9.16 11.76 11.53
CA LEU A 148 9.07 10.96 10.30
C LEU A 148 7.64 10.90 9.76
N VAL A 149 6.66 10.67 10.63
CA VAL A 149 5.23 10.66 10.26
C VAL A 149 4.79 12.02 9.74
N ALA A 150 5.23 13.12 10.35
CA ALA A 150 4.91 14.46 9.87
C ALA A 150 5.41 14.68 8.43
N VAL A 151 6.66 14.33 8.14
CA VAL A 151 7.22 14.46 6.77
C VAL A 151 6.57 13.48 5.79
N GLY A 152 6.35 12.23 6.19
CA GLY A 152 5.66 11.24 5.37
C GLY A 152 4.25 11.66 5.00
N ASN A 153 3.49 12.22 5.95
CA ASN A 153 2.13 12.70 5.72
C ASN A 153 2.08 13.93 4.82
N GLN A 154 3.03 14.85 4.99
CA GLN A 154 3.17 16.01 4.11
C GLN A 154 3.41 15.56 2.66
N ILE A 155 4.38 14.66 2.43
CA ILE A 155 4.68 14.12 1.11
C ILE A 155 3.46 13.38 0.53
N ALA A 156 2.81 12.51 1.32
CA ALA A 156 1.63 11.78 0.88
C ALA A 156 0.49 12.71 0.46
N TRP A 157 0.30 13.81 1.20
CA TRP A 157 -0.67 14.84 0.85
C TRP A 157 -0.30 15.57 -0.44
N GLU A 158 0.97 15.98 -0.61
CA GLU A 158 1.47 16.58 -1.85
C GLU A 158 1.27 15.66 -3.07
N GLU A 159 1.54 14.35 -2.92
CA GLU A 159 1.32 13.38 -3.99
C GLU A 159 -0.17 13.14 -4.30
N ASN A 160 -1.05 13.22 -3.28
CA ASN A 160 -2.51 13.14 -3.47
C ASN A 160 -3.07 14.42 -4.11
N LEU A 161 -2.53 15.61 -3.77
CA LEU A 161 -2.94 16.88 -4.38
C LEU A 161 -2.74 16.89 -5.89
N LYS A 162 -1.69 16.22 -6.40
CA LYS A 162 -1.47 16.01 -7.84
C LYS A 162 -2.58 15.21 -8.54
N GLN A 163 -3.47 14.57 -7.79
CA GLN A 163 -4.61 13.83 -8.35
C GLN A 163 -5.86 14.70 -8.46
N VAL A 164 -5.94 15.83 -7.77
CA VAL A 164 -7.10 16.74 -7.83
C VAL A 164 -7.28 17.24 -9.26
N GLY A 165 -8.52 17.18 -9.75
CA GLY A 165 -8.92 17.51 -11.12
C GLY A 165 -8.74 16.36 -12.13
N LYS A 166 -8.08 15.26 -11.75
CA LYS A 166 -7.95 14.09 -12.65
C LYS A 166 -9.19 13.21 -12.59
N VAL A 167 -9.45 12.57 -13.73
CA VAL A 167 -10.41 11.47 -13.85
C VAL A 167 -9.72 10.18 -13.41
N VAL A 168 -10.33 9.43 -12.50
CA VAL A 168 -9.81 8.17 -11.98
C VAL A 168 -10.84 7.06 -12.05
N GLU A 169 -10.38 5.84 -12.31
CA GLU A 169 -11.20 4.64 -12.15
C GLU A 169 -11.07 4.09 -10.72
N VAL A 170 -12.18 3.78 -10.08
CA VAL A 170 -12.24 3.27 -8.72
C VAL A 170 -12.95 1.91 -8.73
N LEU A 171 -12.26 0.87 -8.28
CA LEU A 171 -12.87 -0.42 -8.01
C LEU A 171 -13.56 -0.34 -6.65
N VAL A 172 -14.89 -0.40 -6.64
CA VAL A 172 -15.69 -0.29 -5.43
C VAL A 172 -15.45 -1.50 -4.54
N ALA A 173 -15.25 -1.28 -3.25
CA ALA A 173 -14.93 -2.31 -2.28
C ALA A 173 -15.89 -2.28 -1.09
N GLN A 174 -16.19 -3.46 -0.54
CA GLN A 174 -17.02 -3.55 0.65
C GLN A 174 -16.20 -3.18 1.89
N GLY A 175 -16.74 -2.31 2.74
CA GLY A 175 -16.19 -2.02 4.08
C GLY A 175 -14.95 -1.12 4.12
N GLU A 176 -14.54 -0.51 3.00
CA GLU A 176 -13.40 0.42 3.00
C GLU A 176 -13.74 1.80 3.55
N GLY A 177 -14.99 2.25 3.44
CA GLY A 177 -15.44 3.49 4.04
C GLY A 177 -16.19 3.26 5.34
N ARG A 178 -15.60 3.71 6.44
CA ARG A 178 -16.22 3.63 7.78
C ARG A 178 -17.57 4.34 7.89
N LYS A 179 -17.85 5.27 6.98
CA LYS A 179 -19.07 6.11 6.96
C LYS A 179 -19.90 5.93 5.68
N ASP A 180 -19.63 4.91 4.88
CA ASP A 180 -20.33 4.70 3.60
C ASP A 180 -21.83 4.43 3.76
N GLY A 181 -22.26 4.00 4.95
CA GLY A 181 -23.68 3.84 5.29
C GLY A 181 -24.35 5.12 5.82
N ASP A 182 -23.56 6.05 6.35
CA ASP A 182 -24.04 7.33 6.94
C ASP A 182 -23.93 8.49 5.95
N THR A 183 -23.19 8.29 4.86
CA THR A 183 -22.97 9.27 3.80
C THR A 183 -23.41 8.64 2.48
N ASP A 184 -23.93 9.42 1.55
CA ASP A 184 -24.27 8.96 0.19
C ASP A 184 -22.99 8.69 -0.63
N ARG A 185 -22.09 7.86 -0.10
CA ARG A 185 -20.76 7.57 -0.64
C ARG A 185 -20.50 6.08 -0.72
N VAL A 186 -19.73 5.68 -1.73
CA VAL A 186 -19.10 4.36 -1.83
C VAL A 186 -17.59 4.55 -1.81
N SER A 187 -16.87 3.60 -1.20
CA SER A 187 -15.42 3.62 -1.16
C SER A 187 -14.81 2.54 -2.04
N GLY A 188 -13.59 2.80 -2.53
CA GLY A 188 -12.85 1.83 -3.30
C GLY A 188 -11.42 2.28 -3.59
N ARG A 189 -10.77 1.56 -4.51
CA ARG A 189 -9.36 1.75 -4.83
C ARG A 189 -9.12 2.08 -6.30
N THR A 190 -8.25 3.05 -6.54
CA THR A 190 -7.68 3.31 -7.87
C THR A 190 -6.75 2.17 -8.35
N PRO A 191 -6.35 2.15 -9.63
CA PRO A 191 -5.29 1.27 -10.13
C PRO A 191 -4.05 1.26 -9.22
N ASP A 192 -3.56 2.45 -8.84
CA ASP A 192 -2.40 2.66 -7.98
C ASP A 192 -2.68 2.49 -6.47
N TYR A 193 -3.87 1.97 -6.12
CA TYR A 193 -4.29 1.57 -4.77
C TYR A 193 -4.56 2.70 -3.76
N ARG A 194 -4.77 3.93 -4.23
CA ARG A 194 -5.27 5.02 -3.37
C ARG A 194 -6.72 4.76 -3.00
N LEU A 195 -7.04 5.00 -1.73
CA LEU A 195 -8.42 4.98 -1.24
C LEU A 195 -9.17 6.19 -1.80
N VAL A 196 -10.35 5.97 -2.35
CA VAL A 196 -11.21 7.03 -2.87
C VAL A 196 -12.60 6.88 -2.30
N HIS A 197 -13.13 7.97 -1.75
CA HIS A 197 -14.53 8.10 -1.38
C HIS A 197 -15.29 8.77 -2.53
N VAL A 198 -16.27 8.07 -3.08
CA VAL A 198 -17.06 8.51 -4.23
C VAL A 198 -18.46 8.86 -3.80
N THR A 199 -18.82 10.14 -3.89
CA THR A 199 -20.20 10.58 -3.70
C THR A 199 -21.07 10.02 -4.82
N VAL A 200 -22.18 9.39 -4.43
CA VAL A 200 -23.16 8.78 -5.33
C VAL A 200 -24.41 9.63 -5.30
N ASP A 201 -24.89 10.02 -6.48
CA ASP A 201 -26.18 10.68 -6.63
C ASP A 201 -27.31 9.75 -6.16
N PRO A 202 -28.14 10.14 -5.16
CA PRO A 202 -29.27 9.33 -4.69
C PRO A 202 -30.27 8.94 -5.77
N HIS A 203 -30.30 9.66 -6.89
CA HIS A 203 -31.18 9.37 -8.03
C HIS A 203 -30.60 8.35 -9.01
N GLN A 204 -29.36 7.89 -8.82
CA GLN A 204 -28.70 6.90 -9.67
C GLN A 204 -28.58 5.55 -8.97
N PRO A 205 -28.58 4.42 -9.72
CA PRO A 205 -28.31 3.11 -9.13
C PRO A 205 -26.94 3.08 -8.44
N ARG A 206 -26.94 2.71 -7.16
CA ARG A 206 -25.71 2.64 -6.37
C ARG A 206 -24.73 1.60 -6.95
N PRO A 207 -23.44 1.94 -7.12
CA PRO A 207 -22.41 0.98 -7.50
C PRO A 207 -22.26 -0.14 -6.46
N ARG A 208 -22.02 -1.36 -6.91
CA ARG A 208 -21.82 -2.54 -6.03
C ARG A 208 -20.34 -2.79 -5.80
N PRO A 209 -19.94 -3.46 -4.70
CA PRO A 209 -18.60 -4.00 -4.57
C PRO A 209 -18.20 -4.81 -5.81
N GLY A 210 -17.03 -4.55 -6.38
CA GLY A 210 -16.56 -5.18 -7.62
C GLY A 210 -16.91 -4.42 -8.91
N ASP A 211 -17.88 -3.51 -8.90
CA ASP A 211 -18.09 -2.59 -10.03
C ASP A 211 -16.93 -1.58 -10.10
N VAL A 212 -16.68 -1.05 -11.31
CA VAL A 212 -15.67 -0.01 -11.53
C VAL A 212 -16.38 1.30 -11.87
N VAL A 213 -16.09 2.34 -11.11
CA VAL A 213 -16.65 3.67 -11.34
C VAL A 213 -15.59 4.62 -11.85
N THR A 214 -15.98 5.54 -12.73
CA THR A 214 -15.11 6.65 -13.16
C THR A 214 -15.57 7.93 -12.51
N ALA A 215 -14.68 8.67 -11.87
CA ALA A 215 -15.01 9.88 -11.12
C ALA A 215 -13.90 10.93 -11.20
N VAL A 216 -14.25 12.20 -10.94
CA VAL A 216 -13.27 13.30 -10.87
C VAL A 216 -12.86 13.54 -9.43
N VAL A 217 -11.56 13.52 -9.17
CA VAL A 217 -11.03 13.83 -7.83
C VAL A 217 -11.21 15.32 -7.55
N THR A 218 -11.96 15.64 -6.50
CA THR A 218 -12.25 17.02 -6.09
C THR A 218 -11.44 17.44 -4.87
N GLN A 219 -11.09 16.50 -4.00
CA GLN A 219 -10.32 16.78 -2.79
C GLN A 219 -9.31 15.67 -2.50
N ALA A 220 -8.28 16.03 -1.74
CA ALA A 220 -7.20 15.16 -1.34
C ALA A 220 -6.88 15.33 0.16
N ALA A 221 -6.69 14.20 0.83
CA ALA A 221 -6.13 14.09 2.17
C ALA A 221 -4.84 13.25 2.11
N PRO A 222 -4.04 13.15 3.18
CA PRO A 222 -2.82 12.35 3.17
C PRO A 222 -3.04 10.87 2.79
N PHE A 223 -4.19 10.29 3.14
CA PHE A 223 -4.44 8.84 3.00
C PHE A 223 -5.66 8.46 2.15
N HIS A 224 -6.36 9.44 1.59
CA HIS A 224 -7.51 9.19 0.73
C HIS A 224 -7.78 10.38 -0.20
N LEU A 225 -8.54 10.12 -1.24
CA LEU A 225 -9.11 11.09 -2.15
C LEU A 225 -10.63 11.15 -1.97
N VAL A 226 -11.23 12.27 -2.37
CA VAL A 226 -12.68 12.43 -2.42
C VAL A 226 -13.07 12.83 -3.84
N THR A 227 -14.18 12.29 -4.31
CA THR A 227 -14.80 12.66 -5.58
C THR A 227 -16.25 13.02 -5.30
N ASP A 228 -16.68 14.17 -5.81
CA ASP A 228 -18.07 14.64 -5.67
C ASP A 228 -18.90 14.42 -6.94
N THR A 229 -18.28 13.92 -8.01
CA THR A 229 -18.92 13.68 -9.29
C THR A 229 -18.56 12.29 -9.81
N LEU A 230 -19.55 11.39 -9.75
CA LEU A 230 -19.55 10.12 -10.45
C LEU A 230 -19.86 10.36 -11.94
N LEU A 231 -18.99 9.92 -12.84
CA LEU A 231 -19.16 10.06 -14.28
C LEU A 231 -19.83 8.84 -14.90
N THR A 232 -19.30 7.64 -14.60
CA THR A 232 -19.80 6.39 -15.17
C THR A 232 -19.67 5.24 -14.18
N VAL A 233 -20.54 4.24 -14.34
CA VAL A 233 -20.47 2.96 -13.63
C VAL A 233 -20.35 1.85 -14.66
N ARG A 234 -19.26 1.08 -14.60
CA ARG A 234 -19.08 -0.15 -15.36
C ARG A 234 -19.41 -1.33 -14.47
N ARG A 235 -20.49 -2.04 -14.82
CA ARG A 235 -20.83 -3.31 -14.18
C ARG A 235 -19.80 -4.37 -14.53
N THR A 236 -19.44 -5.19 -13.57
CA THR A 236 -18.47 -6.28 -13.78
C THR A 236 -19.05 -7.61 -13.30
N LYS A 237 -18.45 -8.70 -13.79
CA LYS A 237 -18.74 -10.05 -13.28
C LYS A 237 -18.47 -10.15 -11.77
N ALA A 238 -17.45 -9.45 -11.25
CA ALA A 238 -17.18 -9.40 -9.82
C ALA A 238 -18.31 -8.67 -9.07
N GLY A 239 -18.84 -7.60 -9.64
CA GLY A 239 -20.03 -6.91 -9.17
C GLY A 239 -21.25 -7.83 -9.08
N ASP A 240 -21.53 -8.59 -10.13
CA ASP A 240 -22.64 -9.54 -10.16
C ASP A 240 -22.49 -10.66 -9.12
N LEU A 241 -21.26 -11.17 -8.94
CA LEU A 241 -20.96 -12.19 -7.94
C LEU A 241 -21.05 -11.68 -6.50
N SER A 242 -20.87 -10.37 -6.27
CA SER A 242 -20.95 -9.77 -4.93
C SER A 242 -22.34 -9.81 -4.31
N GLU A 243 -23.38 -9.94 -5.15
CA GLU A 243 -24.78 -10.02 -4.72
C GLU A 243 -25.23 -11.46 -4.47
N LEU A 244 -24.42 -12.44 -4.86
CA LEU A 244 -24.70 -13.85 -4.62
C LEU A 244 -24.20 -14.26 -3.22
N PRO A 245 -24.91 -15.15 -2.52
CA PRO A 245 -24.40 -15.73 -1.29
C PRO A 245 -23.09 -16.49 -1.57
N PRO A 246 -22.12 -16.49 -0.64
CA PRO A 246 -20.87 -17.21 -0.82
C PRO A 246 -21.15 -18.68 -1.08
N GLN A 247 -20.70 -19.17 -2.25
CA GLN A 247 -20.93 -20.55 -2.68
C GLN A 247 -19.82 -21.51 -2.22
N THR A 248 -18.77 -20.99 -1.59
CA THR A 248 -17.65 -21.80 -1.12
C THR A 248 -18.12 -22.65 0.06
N PRO A 249 -18.01 -24.00 -0.02
CA PRO A 249 -18.18 -24.83 1.16
C PRO A 249 -17.23 -24.33 2.23
N GLY A 250 -17.72 -24.08 3.44
CA GLY A 250 -16.87 -23.62 4.53
C GLY A 250 -15.66 -24.54 4.68
N VAL A 251 -14.46 -23.96 4.66
CA VAL A 251 -13.25 -24.73 4.99
C VAL A 251 -13.32 -25.01 6.48
N SER A 252 -13.50 -26.29 6.84
CA SER A 252 -13.39 -26.73 8.23
C SER A 252 -12.04 -26.30 8.79
N LEU A 253 -12.05 -25.47 9.83
CA LEU A 253 -10.83 -25.04 10.55
C LEU A 253 -10.19 -26.19 11.36
N GLY A 254 -10.67 -27.43 11.21
CA GLY A 254 -10.17 -28.58 11.97
C GLY A 254 -10.34 -28.43 13.48
N MET A 255 -11.19 -27.51 13.96
CA MET A 255 -11.39 -27.32 15.39
C MET A 255 -12.08 -28.56 15.98
N PRO A 256 -11.48 -29.21 17.00
CA PRO A 256 -12.09 -30.37 17.63
C PRO A 256 -13.40 -29.96 18.32
N SER A 257 -14.47 -30.70 18.07
CA SER A 257 -15.73 -30.52 18.79
C SER A 257 -15.56 -31.04 20.21
N ILE A 258 -15.70 -30.16 21.20
CA ILE A 258 -15.76 -30.56 22.60
C ILE A 258 -17.09 -31.30 22.78
N ARG A 259 -17.04 -32.64 22.90
CA ARG A 259 -18.18 -33.41 23.40
C ARG A 259 -18.39 -33.04 24.85
N VAL A 260 -19.40 -32.23 25.13
CA VAL A 260 -19.93 -32.08 26.48
C VAL A 260 -20.58 -33.41 26.85
N GLY A 261 -19.95 -34.16 27.75
CA GLY A 261 -20.52 -35.41 28.27
C GLY A 261 -21.86 -35.14 28.93
N GLN A 262 -22.89 -35.91 28.58
CA GLN A 262 -24.14 -35.92 29.32
C GLN A 262 -23.88 -36.53 30.70
N ALA A 263 -24.32 -35.82 31.74
CA ALA A 263 -24.29 -36.26 33.13
C ALA A 263 -25.36 -37.32 33.40
#